data_AF-A0A8T5KR23-F1
#
_entry.id   AF-A0A8T5KR23-F1
#
_cell.length_a   1.000
_cell.length_b   1.000
_cell.length_c   1.000
_cell.angle_alpha   90.00
_cell.angle_beta   90.00
_cell.angle_gamma   90.00
#
_symmetry.space_group_name_H-M   'P 1'
#
loop_
_entity.id
_entity.type
_entity.pdbx_description
1 polymer ?
#
loop_
_entity_poly.entity_id
_entity_poly.type
_entity_poly.pdbx_seq_one_letter_code
_entity_poly.pdbx_strand_id
1 'polypeptide(L)'
;MKSSHFTQRNKQLHKTMIFFWRLVLLSIPLYIVLTLAINLGFMQNIVATQSLWMFSLTGFTVAQDGPALTVGLENEAQQPFSFAISEDSTGWKSMLFMFALIFAVPDVHNKKRLLGLLFIPVVWAGNLLRIWAIVMIERSYGFQAAMVAHDYLWRIGLLVLVIGLWLIWLKYVKPISKKNK
;
A
#
# COMPACT_ATOMS: atom_id res chain seq x y z
N MET A 1 3.86 50.82 0.69
CA MET A 1 4.37 49.66 -0.09
C MET A 1 4.38 48.40 0.79
N LYS A 2 3.34 47.56 0.72
CA LYS A 2 3.26 46.23 1.38
C LYS A 2 2.40 45.28 0.53
N SER A 3 2.75 45.06 -0.74
CA SER A 3 1.97 44.17 -1.64
C SER A 3 2.72 42.95 -2.18
N SER A 4 3.99 42.71 -1.83
CA SER A 4 4.74 41.57 -2.40
C SER A 4 4.60 40.26 -1.61
N HIS A 5 4.22 40.30 -0.32
CA HIS A 5 4.15 39.10 0.53
C HIS A 5 2.90 38.24 0.30
N PHE A 6 1.79 38.82 -0.18
CA PHE A 6 0.59 38.05 -0.56
C PHE A 6 0.86 37.12 -1.75
N THR A 7 1.78 37.49 -2.65
CA THR A 7 1.98 36.78 -3.91
C THR A 7 2.65 35.41 -3.77
N GLN A 8 3.64 35.25 -2.87
CA GLN A 8 4.33 33.97 -2.69
C GLN A 8 3.47 32.95 -1.93
N ARG A 9 2.79 33.39 -0.87
CA ARG A 9 1.85 32.55 -0.12
C ARG A 9 0.71 32.08 -1.01
N ASN A 10 0.14 32.97 -1.84
CA ASN A 10 -0.92 32.60 -2.77
C ASN A 10 -0.45 31.58 -3.81
N LYS A 11 0.79 31.69 -4.31
CA LYS A 11 1.37 30.69 -5.21
C LYS A 11 1.53 29.32 -4.55
N GLN A 12 1.97 29.27 -3.29
CA GLN A 12 2.07 28.02 -2.53
C GLN A 12 0.70 27.40 -2.28
N LEU A 13 -0.27 28.20 -1.82
CA LEU A 13 -1.65 27.75 -1.61
C LEU A 13 -2.26 27.20 -2.90
N HIS A 14 -2.06 27.88 -4.03
CA HIS A 14 -2.54 27.41 -5.32
C HIS A 14 -1.96 26.04 -5.72
N LYS A 15 -0.65 25.83 -5.52
CA LYS A 15 -0.02 24.53 -5.78
C LYS A 15 -0.54 23.43 -4.86
N THR A 16 -0.77 23.76 -3.60
CA THR A 16 -1.36 22.83 -2.62
C THR A 16 -2.80 22.47 -3.01
N MET A 17 -3.61 23.45 -3.44
CA MET A 17 -4.96 23.18 -3.96
C MET A 17 -4.92 22.30 -5.21
N ILE A 18 -4.01 22.55 -6.15
CA ILE A 18 -3.83 21.69 -7.34
C ILE A 18 -3.46 20.26 -6.92
N PHE A 19 -2.57 20.10 -5.94
CA PHE A 19 -2.22 18.78 -5.41
C PHE A 19 -3.44 18.04 -4.89
N PHE A 20 -4.22 18.66 -4.00
CA PHE A 20 -5.42 18.02 -3.43
C PHE A 20 -6.47 17.72 -4.50
N TRP A 21 -6.71 18.65 -5.43
CA TRP A 21 -7.66 18.42 -6.53
C TRP A 21 -7.24 17.24 -7.40
N ARG A 22 -5.96 17.17 -7.79
CA ARG A 22 -5.41 16.03 -8.55
C ARG A 22 -5.49 14.75 -7.76
N LEU A 23 -5.21 14.77 -6.46
CA LEU A 23 -5.30 13.60 -5.60
C LEU A 23 -6.73 13.05 -5.55
N VAL A 24 -7.73 13.92 -5.41
CA VAL A 24 -9.16 13.55 -5.46
C VAL A 24 -9.52 12.93 -6.80
N LEU A 25 -9.14 13.58 -7.91
CA LEU A 25 -9.38 13.05 -9.26
C LEU A 25 -8.71 11.69 -9.49
N LEU A 26 -7.46 11.54 -9.08
CA LEU A 26 -6.71 10.29 -9.19
C LEU A 26 -7.22 9.19 -8.24
N SER A 27 -8.07 9.53 -7.27
CA SER A 27 -8.76 8.56 -6.41
C SER A 27 -10.06 8.04 -7.04
N ILE A 28 -10.56 8.60 -8.14
CA ILE A 28 -11.80 8.13 -8.79
C ILE A 28 -11.74 6.64 -9.15
N PRO A 29 -10.65 6.07 -9.71
CA PRO A 29 -10.56 4.64 -9.97
C PRO A 29 -10.77 3.77 -8.74
N LEU A 30 -10.31 4.22 -7.55
CA LEU A 30 -10.56 3.53 -6.28
C LEU A 30 -12.06 3.41 -6.02
N TYR A 31 -12.78 4.53 -6.16
CA TYR A 31 -14.22 4.57 -5.96
C TYR A 31 -14.94 3.69 -6.97
N ILE A 32 -14.57 3.72 -8.25
CA ILE A 32 -15.18 2.88 -9.28
C ILE A 32 -15.07 1.40 -8.93
N VAL A 33 -13.87 0.93 -8.55
CA VAL A 33 -13.65 -0.47 -8.17
C VAL A 33 -14.53 -0.86 -6.97
N LEU A 34 -14.61 0.01 -5.96
CA LEU A 34 -15.41 -0.22 -4.75
C LEU A 34 -16.92 -0.19 -5.05
N THR A 35 -17.41 0.76 -5.85
CA THR A 35 -18.85 0.92 -6.12
C THR A 35 -19.38 -0.14 -7.07
N LEU A 36 -18.57 -0.57 -8.05
CA LEU A 36 -18.96 -1.61 -9.00
C LEU A 36 -18.69 -3.03 -8.48
N ALA A 37 -18.14 -3.16 -7.26
CA ALA A 37 -17.75 -4.43 -6.67
C ALA A 37 -16.93 -5.30 -7.65
N ILE A 38 -15.93 -4.68 -8.30
CA ILE A 38 -15.10 -5.36 -9.29
C ILE A 38 -14.32 -6.46 -8.58
N ASN A 39 -14.56 -7.71 -8.98
CA ASN A 39 -13.91 -8.87 -8.41
C ASN A 39 -12.39 -8.86 -8.66
N LEU A 40 -11.61 -8.83 -7.58
CA LEU A 40 -10.14 -8.84 -7.62
C LEU A 40 -9.53 -10.24 -7.41
N GLY A 41 -10.27 -11.30 -7.75
CA GLY A 41 -9.90 -12.70 -7.56
C GLY A 41 -8.52 -13.05 -8.13
N PHE A 42 -8.15 -12.48 -9.27
CA PHE A 42 -6.80 -12.63 -9.81
C PHE A 42 -5.71 -12.11 -8.85
N MET A 43 -5.91 -10.93 -8.26
CA MET A 43 -4.95 -10.37 -7.30
C MET A 43 -4.94 -11.16 -6.00
N GLN A 44 -6.10 -11.63 -5.53
CA GLN A 44 -6.19 -12.47 -4.34
C GLN A 44 -5.39 -13.77 -4.52
N ASN A 45 -5.52 -14.41 -5.69
CA ASN A 45 -4.75 -15.61 -6.02
C ASN A 45 -3.24 -15.35 -6.09
N ILE A 46 -2.80 -14.24 -6.69
CA ILE A 46 -1.37 -13.89 -6.72
C ILE A 46 -0.83 -13.73 -5.30
N VAL A 47 -1.55 -12.99 -4.44
CA VAL A 47 -1.13 -12.78 -3.06
C VAL A 47 -1.16 -14.07 -2.26
N ALA A 48 -2.15 -14.92 -2.46
CA ALA A 48 -2.22 -16.24 -1.84
C ALA A 48 -1.02 -17.10 -2.23
N THR A 49 -0.70 -17.18 -3.52
CA THR A 49 0.47 -17.93 -4.01
C THR A 49 1.77 -17.37 -3.45
N GLN A 50 1.99 -16.05 -3.50
CA GLN A 50 3.21 -15.46 -2.95
C GLN A 50 3.33 -15.65 -1.43
N SER A 51 2.21 -15.58 -0.71
CA SER A 51 2.19 -15.85 0.73
C SER A 51 2.49 -17.32 1.02
N LEU A 52 1.96 -18.26 0.22
CA LEU A 52 2.32 -19.68 0.30
C LEU A 52 3.84 -19.86 0.19
N TRP A 53 4.48 -19.27 -0.83
CA TRP A 53 5.94 -19.34 -0.97
C TRP A 53 6.67 -18.82 0.27
N MET A 54 6.23 -17.69 0.84
CA MET A 54 6.82 -17.15 2.07
C MET A 54 6.65 -18.08 3.27
N PHE A 55 5.48 -18.70 3.43
CA PHE A 55 5.24 -19.63 4.53
C PHE A 55 6.03 -20.93 4.38
N SER A 56 6.10 -21.50 3.17
CA SER A 56 6.91 -22.68 2.91
C SER A 56 8.39 -22.43 3.20
N LEU A 57 8.92 -21.24 2.89
CA LEU A 57 10.30 -20.85 3.23
C LEU A 57 10.55 -20.74 4.74
N THR A 58 9.51 -20.56 5.54
CA THR A 58 9.62 -20.46 7.01
C THR A 58 9.28 -21.76 7.73
N GLY A 59 9.16 -22.88 6.99
CA GLY A 59 8.98 -24.22 7.54
C GLY A 59 7.53 -24.64 7.75
N PHE A 60 6.57 -23.88 7.24
CA PHE A 60 5.15 -24.26 7.29
C PHE A 60 4.76 -25.16 6.13
N THR A 61 3.93 -26.15 6.43
CA THR A 61 3.23 -26.94 5.41
C THR A 61 1.98 -26.16 5.02
N VAL A 62 1.90 -25.71 3.77
CA VAL A 62 0.80 -24.86 3.30
C VAL A 62 0.11 -25.47 2.09
N ALA A 63 -1.21 -25.56 2.16
CA ALA A 63 -2.06 -25.90 1.04
C ALA A 63 -2.81 -24.65 0.56
N GLN A 64 -2.92 -24.47 -0.75
CA GLN A 64 -3.67 -23.38 -1.37
C GLN A 64 -4.88 -23.92 -2.11
N ASP A 65 -6.04 -23.31 -1.89
CA ASP A 65 -7.26 -23.51 -2.68
C ASP A 65 -7.80 -22.13 -3.12
N GLY A 66 -7.47 -21.74 -4.35
CA GLY A 66 -7.72 -20.38 -4.85
C GLY A 66 -7.12 -19.31 -3.92
N PRO A 67 -7.93 -18.38 -3.38
CA PRO A 67 -7.46 -17.34 -2.46
C PRO A 67 -7.33 -17.83 -0.99
N ALA A 68 -7.74 -19.06 -0.69
CA ALA A 68 -7.65 -19.66 0.64
C ALA A 68 -6.31 -20.37 0.86
N LEU A 69 -5.76 -20.22 2.05
CA LEU A 69 -4.54 -20.87 2.52
C LEU A 69 -4.84 -21.64 3.79
N THR A 70 -4.37 -22.88 3.87
CA THR A 70 -4.36 -23.69 5.08
C THR A 70 -2.93 -23.88 5.53
N VAL A 71 -2.60 -23.40 6.73
CA VAL A 71 -1.25 -23.35 7.26
C VAL A 71 -1.13 -24.31 8.44
N GLY A 72 -0.24 -25.29 8.29
CA GLY A 72 0.10 -26.31 9.29
C GLY A 72 1.60 -26.33 9.59
N LEU A 73 1.99 -27.10 10.60
CA LEU A 73 3.37 -27.44 10.92
C LEU A 73 3.44 -28.97 11.01
N GLU A 74 4.36 -29.58 10.25
CA GLU A 74 4.50 -31.04 10.18
C GLU A 74 4.75 -31.71 11.53
N ASN A 75 5.32 -30.97 12.51
CA ASN A 75 5.79 -31.50 13.78
C ASN A 75 5.11 -30.90 15.02
N GLU A 76 4.02 -30.15 14.88
CA GLU A 76 3.31 -29.56 16.03
C GLU A 76 1.95 -30.22 16.30
N ALA A 77 1.60 -30.31 17.58
CA ALA A 77 0.26 -30.72 18.04
C ALA A 77 -0.81 -29.65 17.79
N GLN A 78 -0.44 -28.45 17.33
CA GLN A 78 -1.38 -27.40 16.97
C GLN A 78 -2.10 -27.75 15.67
N GLN A 79 -3.44 -27.71 15.71
CA GLN A 79 -4.26 -27.92 14.52
C GLN A 79 -3.89 -26.91 13.42
N PRO A 80 -3.90 -27.34 12.14
CA PRO A 80 -3.77 -26.41 11.03
C PRO A 80 -4.94 -25.42 11.07
N PHE A 81 -4.68 -24.18 10.65
CA PHE A 81 -5.72 -23.16 10.54
C PHE A 81 -5.79 -22.66 9.10
N SER A 82 -6.98 -22.23 8.70
CA SER A 82 -7.27 -21.78 7.35
C SER A 82 -7.74 -20.33 7.36
N PHE A 83 -7.26 -19.55 6.39
CA PHE A 83 -7.70 -18.18 6.17
C PHE A 83 -7.79 -17.89 4.67
N ALA A 84 -8.58 -16.89 4.30
CA ALA A 84 -8.72 -16.45 2.92
C ALA A 84 -8.16 -15.06 2.71
N ILE A 85 -7.44 -14.86 1.60
CA ILE A 85 -7.00 -13.54 1.15
C ILE A 85 -8.23 -12.78 0.64
N SER A 86 -8.71 -11.83 1.44
CA SER A 86 -9.75 -10.88 1.02
C SER A 86 -9.18 -9.84 0.04
N GLU A 87 -10.06 -9.14 -0.67
CA GLU A 87 -9.67 -8.05 -1.59
C GLU A 87 -8.88 -6.95 -0.86
N ASP A 88 -9.25 -6.65 0.38
CA ASP A 88 -8.55 -5.71 1.26
C ASP A 88 -7.13 -6.15 1.61
N SER A 89 -6.86 -7.45 1.51
CA SER A 89 -5.57 -8.03 1.78
C SER A 89 -4.63 -8.08 0.59
N THR A 90 -5.08 -7.63 -0.59
CA THR A 90 -4.21 -7.63 -1.77
C THR A 90 -3.28 -6.42 -1.85
N GLY A 91 -3.42 -5.43 -0.97
CA GLY A 91 -2.59 -4.22 -0.95
C GLY A 91 -2.85 -3.24 -2.11
N TRP A 92 -3.80 -3.53 -2.99
CA TRP A 92 -4.11 -2.72 -4.17
C TRP A 92 -4.49 -1.28 -3.85
N LYS A 93 -5.24 -1.06 -2.75
CA LYS A 93 -5.63 0.29 -2.28
C LYS A 93 -4.40 1.13 -1.96
N SER A 94 -3.42 0.55 -1.27
CA SER A 94 -2.17 1.22 -0.91
C SER A 94 -1.31 1.52 -2.13
N MET A 95 -1.25 0.60 -3.11
CA MET A 95 -0.53 0.82 -4.38
C MET A 95 -1.16 1.94 -5.20
N LEU A 96 -2.49 1.95 -5.32
CA LEU A 96 -3.24 2.99 -6.02
C LEU A 96 -3.09 4.35 -5.31
N PHE A 97 -3.11 4.36 -3.98
CA PHE A 97 -2.88 5.57 -3.20
C PHE A 97 -1.46 6.11 -3.41
N MET A 98 -0.43 5.25 -3.41
CA MET A 98 0.94 5.65 -3.72
C MET A 98 1.06 6.23 -5.14
N PHE A 99 0.43 5.58 -6.13
CA PHE A 99 0.34 6.10 -7.49
C PHE A 99 -0.30 7.50 -7.52
N ALA A 100 -1.45 7.66 -6.85
CA ALA A 100 -2.16 8.94 -6.80
C ALA A 100 -1.31 10.04 -6.15
N LEU A 101 -0.61 9.75 -5.05
CA LEU A 101 0.31 10.67 -4.38
C LEU A 101 1.46 11.13 -5.29
N ILE A 102 2.08 10.21 -6.04
CA ILE A 102 3.17 10.54 -6.98
C ILE A 102 2.67 11.44 -8.11
N PHE A 103 1.51 11.14 -8.68
CA PHE A 103 0.97 11.87 -9.83
C PHE A 103 0.27 13.18 -9.44
N ALA A 104 -0.20 13.31 -8.21
CA ALA A 104 -0.81 14.52 -7.70
C ALA A 104 0.17 15.70 -7.56
N VAL A 105 1.46 15.45 -7.28
CA VAL A 105 2.44 16.53 -7.06
C VAL A 105 2.62 17.37 -8.33
N PRO A 106 2.38 18.70 -8.29
CA PRO A 106 2.55 19.58 -9.44
C PRO A 106 4.04 19.81 -9.76
N ASP A 107 4.35 20.28 -10.98
CA ASP A 107 5.70 20.69 -11.41
C ASP A 107 6.79 19.60 -11.33
N VAL A 108 6.41 18.32 -11.36
CA VAL A 108 7.33 17.18 -11.40
C VAL A 108 7.40 16.58 -12.82
N HIS A 109 8.62 16.43 -13.33
CA HIS A 109 8.89 15.80 -14.63
C HIS A 109 8.52 14.31 -14.63
N ASN A 110 7.98 13.80 -15.74
CA ASN A 110 7.49 12.41 -15.87
C ASN A 110 8.56 11.35 -15.52
N LYS A 111 9.80 11.52 -15.97
CA LYS A 111 10.93 10.64 -15.58
C LYS A 111 11.08 10.48 -14.06
N LYS A 112 10.87 11.56 -13.28
CA LYS A 112 10.94 11.50 -11.81
C LYS A 112 9.71 10.84 -11.19
N ARG A 113 8.54 10.95 -11.84
CA ARG A 113 7.33 10.20 -11.44
C ARG A 113 7.53 8.70 -11.63
N LEU A 114 8.12 8.28 -12.75
CA LEU A 114 8.44 6.89 -13.01
C LEU A 114 9.41 6.31 -11.96
N LEU A 115 10.40 7.08 -11.51
CA LEU A 115 11.24 6.68 -10.37
C LEU A 115 10.43 6.48 -9.08
N GLY A 116 9.37 7.25 -8.88
CA GLY A 116 8.46 7.05 -7.75
C GLY A 116 7.70 5.73 -7.81
N LEU A 117 7.38 5.24 -9.01
CA LEU A 117 6.69 3.95 -9.18
C LEU A 117 7.54 2.75 -8.74
N LEU A 118 8.86 2.91 -8.61
CA LEU A 118 9.73 1.88 -8.01
C LEU A 118 9.41 1.60 -6.54
N PHE A 119 8.67 2.48 -5.87
CA PHE A 119 8.18 2.24 -4.51
C PHE A 119 6.91 1.37 -4.45
N ILE A 120 6.20 1.14 -5.56
CA ILE A 120 5.02 0.27 -5.58
C ILE A 120 5.38 -1.18 -5.21
N PRO A 121 6.44 -1.81 -5.77
CA PRO A 121 6.92 -3.11 -5.31
C PRO A 121 7.24 -3.16 -3.80
N VAL A 122 7.71 -2.05 -3.22
CA VAL A 122 7.99 -1.97 -1.78
C VAL A 122 6.70 -1.97 -0.97
N VAL A 123 5.66 -1.25 -1.42
CA VAL A 123 4.32 -1.31 -0.81
C VAL A 123 3.74 -2.72 -0.89
N TRP A 124 3.90 -3.38 -2.04
CA TRP A 124 3.49 -4.77 -2.22
C TRP A 124 4.21 -5.72 -1.27
N ALA A 125 5.54 -5.62 -1.17
CA ALA A 125 6.34 -6.41 -0.22
C ALA A 125 5.92 -6.15 1.23
N GLY A 126 5.63 -4.89 1.60
CA GLY A 126 5.09 -4.54 2.91
C GLY A 126 3.73 -5.20 3.19
N ASN A 127 2.88 -5.34 2.18
CA ASN A 127 1.60 -6.05 2.30
C ASN A 127 1.78 -7.57 2.50
N LEU A 128 2.72 -8.19 1.79
CA LEU A 128 3.06 -9.60 1.98
C LEU A 128 3.66 -9.84 3.37
N LEU A 129 4.58 -8.98 3.80
CA LEU A 129 5.17 -9.03 5.15
C LEU A 129 4.10 -8.91 6.23
N ARG A 130 3.09 -8.06 6.02
CA ARG A 130 1.93 -7.94 6.90
C ARG A 130 1.18 -9.27 7.01
N ILE A 131 0.82 -9.91 5.90
CA ILE A 131 0.10 -11.20 5.91
C ILE A 131 0.91 -12.24 6.67
N TRP A 132 2.20 -12.32 6.35
CA TRP A 132 3.12 -13.22 7.03
C TRP A 132 3.16 -12.97 8.54
N ALA A 133 3.30 -11.71 8.96
CA ALA A 133 3.38 -11.34 10.37
C ALA A 133 2.10 -11.66 11.14
N ILE A 134 0.92 -11.52 10.52
CA ILE A 134 -0.36 -11.87 11.16
C ILE A 134 -0.42 -13.37 11.44
N VAL A 135 0.00 -14.20 10.47
CA VAL A 135 0.08 -15.66 10.66
C VAL A 135 1.07 -16.02 11.77
N MET A 136 2.22 -15.35 11.84
CA MET A 136 3.16 -15.56 12.95
C MET A 136 2.56 -15.18 14.30
N ILE A 137 1.85 -14.04 14.37
CA ILE A 137 1.19 -13.58 15.60
C ILE A 137 0.08 -14.56 16.01
N GLU A 138 -0.71 -15.05 15.07
CA GLU A 138 -1.76 -16.04 15.34
C GLU A 138 -1.18 -17.32 15.93
N ARG A 139 -0.07 -17.80 15.37
CA ARG A 139 0.64 -18.99 15.89
C ARG A 139 1.22 -18.78 17.28
N SER A 140 1.82 -17.62 17.55
CA SER A 140 2.52 -17.37 18.82
C SER A 140 1.60 -16.88 19.94
N TYR A 141 0.55 -16.12 19.63
CA TYR A 141 -0.28 -15.41 20.61
C TYR A 141 -1.79 -15.68 20.45
N GLY A 142 -2.18 -16.47 19.45
CA GLY A 142 -3.56 -16.85 19.19
C GLY A 142 -4.33 -15.85 18.31
N PHE A 143 -5.52 -16.30 17.87
CA PHE A 143 -6.39 -15.59 16.93
C PHE A 143 -6.77 -14.17 17.40
N GLN A 144 -7.07 -13.98 18.69
CA GLN A 144 -7.46 -12.66 19.21
C GLN A 144 -6.36 -11.61 19.03
N ALA A 145 -5.09 -11.98 19.32
CA ALA A 145 -3.95 -11.09 19.13
C ALA A 145 -3.73 -10.77 17.63
N ALA A 146 -3.89 -11.78 16.76
CA ALA A 146 -3.78 -11.62 15.33
C ALA A 146 -4.83 -10.64 14.77
N MET A 147 -6.08 -10.72 15.23
CA MET A 147 -7.15 -9.81 14.82
C MET A 147 -6.90 -8.37 15.29
N VAL A 148 -6.42 -8.17 16.52
CA VAL A 148 -6.03 -6.82 17.01
C VAL A 148 -4.90 -6.25 16.16
N ALA A 149 -3.89 -7.06 15.85
CA ALA A 149 -2.80 -6.63 14.98
C ALA A 149 -3.32 -6.29 13.56
N HIS A 150 -4.17 -7.13 12.98
CA HIS A 150 -4.78 -6.92 11.67
C HIS A 150 -5.59 -5.62 11.60
N ASP A 151 -6.45 -5.37 12.60
CA ASP A 151 -7.43 -4.28 12.54
C ASP A 151 -6.83 -2.92 12.89
N TYR A 152 -5.84 -2.86 13.78
CA TYR A 152 -5.27 -1.60 14.25
C TYR A 152 -3.86 -1.36 13.72
N LEU A 153 -2.93 -2.25 14.06
CA LEU A 153 -1.51 -2.06 13.78
C LEU A 153 -1.27 -1.98 12.27
N TRP A 154 -1.92 -2.85 11.51
CA TRP A 154 -1.64 -2.98 10.09
C TRP A 154 -2.37 -2.00 9.19
N ARG A 155 -3.55 -1.50 9.59
CA ARG A 155 -4.21 -0.37 8.90
C ARG A 155 -3.34 0.87 8.97
N ILE A 156 -2.79 1.16 10.14
CA ILE A 156 -1.90 2.32 10.35
C ILE A 156 -0.53 2.05 9.71
N GLY A 157 0.02 0.84 9.87
CA GLY A 157 1.34 0.47 9.37
C GLY A 157 1.50 0.64 7.86
N LEU A 158 0.54 0.16 7.06
CA LEU A 158 0.60 0.34 5.60
C LEU A 158 0.43 1.81 5.18
N LEU A 159 -0.41 2.58 5.89
CA LEU A 159 -0.55 4.01 5.63
C LEU A 159 0.76 4.75 5.90
N VAL A 160 1.40 4.49 7.04
CA VAL A 160 2.70 5.07 7.41
C VAL A 160 3.77 4.67 6.40
N LEU A 161 3.78 3.41 5.95
CA LEU A 161 4.68 2.95 4.90
C LEU A 161 4.49 3.78 3.62
N VAL A 162 3.27 3.88 3.09
CA VAL A 162 3.00 4.62 1.84
C VAL A 162 3.39 6.10 1.96
N ILE A 163 2.99 6.76 3.04
CA ILE A 163 3.35 8.17 3.28
C ILE A 163 4.87 8.32 3.42
N GLY A 164 5.53 7.42 4.15
CA GLY A 164 6.98 7.41 4.32
C GLY A 164 7.72 7.29 2.99
N LEU A 165 7.34 6.32 2.14
CA LEU A 165 7.93 6.13 0.81
C LEU A 165 7.68 7.35 -0.09
N TRP A 166 6.49 7.95 -0.03
CA TRP A 166 6.19 9.18 -0.77
C TRP A 166 7.03 10.36 -0.30
N LEU A 167 7.23 10.55 1.00
CA LEU A 167 8.11 11.59 1.56
C LEU A 167 9.58 11.36 1.16
N ILE A 168 10.04 10.11 1.16
CA ILE A 168 11.37 9.73 0.66
C ILE A 168 11.49 10.14 -0.82
N TRP A 169 10.53 9.76 -1.65
CA TRP A 169 10.51 10.15 -3.07
C TRP A 169 10.52 11.67 -3.25
N LEU A 170 9.70 12.41 -2.50
CA LEU A 170 9.65 13.88 -2.55
C LEU A 170 11.01 14.54 -2.27
N LYS A 171 11.82 13.99 -1.36
CA LYS A 171 13.17 14.51 -1.09
C LYS A 171 14.08 14.44 -2.32
N TYR A 172 13.92 13.42 -3.16
CA TYR A 172 14.72 13.26 -4.39
C TYR A 172 14.16 14.07 -5.57
N VAL A 173 12.89 14.48 -5.50
CA VAL A 173 12.22 15.20 -6.56
C VAL A 173 12.13 16.69 -6.25
N LYS A 174 13.17 17.44 -6.67
CA LYS A 174 13.05 18.90 -6.78
C LYS A 174 11.98 19.24 -7.83
N PRO A 175 10.93 20.01 -7.48
CA PRO A 175 10.00 20.57 -8.45
C PRO A 175 10.78 21.41 -9.46
N ILE A 176 10.29 21.49 -10.71
CA ILE A 176 10.88 22.36 -11.72
C ILE A 176 10.66 23.81 -11.27
N SER A 177 11.62 24.35 -10.51
CA SER A 177 11.74 25.80 -10.35
C SER A 177 12.02 26.34 -11.74
N LYS A 178 11.07 27.09 -12.32
CA LYS A 178 11.32 27.87 -13.54
C LYS A 178 12.64 28.62 -13.34
N LYS A 179 13.71 28.17 -14.00
CA LYS A 179 14.83 29.05 -14.32
C LYS A 179 14.22 30.05 -15.29
N ASN A 180 14.06 31.29 -14.85
CA ASN A 180 13.73 32.39 -15.72
C ASN A 180 14.71 32.36 -16.90
N LYS A 181 14.20 32.07 -18.09
CA LYS A 181 14.77 32.53 -19.35
C LYS A 181 13.95 33.74 -19.76
#